data_AF-A0A1H6S6T0-F1
#
_entry.id   AF-A0A1H6S6T0-F1
#
_cell.length_a   1.000
_cell.length_b   1.000
_cell.length_c   1.000
_cell.angle_alpha   90.00
_cell.angle_beta   90.00
_cell.angle_gamma   90.00
#
_symmetry.space_group_name_H-M   'P 1'
#
loop_
_entity.id
_entity.type
_entity.pdbx_description
1 polymer ?
#
loop_
_entity_poly.entity_id
_entity_poly.type
_entity_poly.pdbx_seq_one_letter_code
_entity_poly.pdbx_strand_id
1 'polypeptide(L)' 'MDETLRGLGVWSADYASHPPILLVGDGRSGQWTRYYGFTDPAVLVGRVEALAEARQHAGHGHIARRDAAPEGRP' A
#
# COMPACT_ATOMS: atom_id res chain seq x y z
N MET A 1 7.45 2.22 22.35
CA MET A 1 7.43 3.28 21.32
C MET A 1 8.74 3.30 20.55
N ASP A 2 9.89 3.27 21.23
CA ASP A 2 11.20 3.23 20.58
C ASP A 2 11.42 2.07 19.61
N GLU A 3 11.01 0.84 19.97
CA GLU A 3 11.17 -0.33 19.09
C GLU A 3 10.38 -0.16 17.78
N THR A 4 9.19 0.44 17.85
CA THR A 4 8.39 0.80 16.67
C THR A 4 9.14 1.79 15.79
N LEU A 5 9.71 2.85 16.38
CA LEU A 5 10.48 3.86 15.63
C LEU A 5 11.76 3.26 15.02
N ARG A 6 12.43 2.35 15.73
CA ARG A 6 13.61 1.62 15.23
C ARG A 6 13.22 0.71 14.07
N GLY A 7 12.14 -0.06 14.20
CA GLY A 7 11.63 -0.92 13.13
C GLY A 7 11.17 -0.14 11.89
N LEU A 8 10.71 1.10 12.07
CA LEU A 8 10.35 2.00 10.98
C LEU A 8 11.54 2.77 10.39
N GLY A 9 12.73 2.67 11.00
CA GLY A 9 13.96 3.32 10.54
C GLY A 9 14.03 4.82 10.78
N VAL A 10 13.22 5.35 11.72
CA VAL A 10 13.12 6.80 12.00
C VAL A 10 13.40 7.17 13.45
N TRP A 11 13.94 6.22 14.20
CA TRP A 11 14.34 6.46 15.58
C TRP A 11 15.48 7.50 15.66
N SER A 12 15.37 8.40 16.63
CA SER A 12 16.40 9.33 17.07
C SER A 12 16.54 9.28 18.58
N ALA A 13 17.76 9.43 19.10
CA ALA A 13 18.00 9.57 20.53
C ALA A 13 17.48 10.90 21.09
N ASP A 14 17.37 11.92 20.23
CA ASP A 14 16.74 13.18 20.55
C ASP A 14 15.24 13.11 20.28
N TYR A 15 14.44 13.10 21.35
CA TYR A 15 12.99 13.05 21.29
C TYR A 15 12.37 14.20 20.48
N ALA A 16 13.01 15.37 20.44
CA ALA A 16 12.53 16.51 19.66
C ALA A 16 12.79 16.36 18.15
N SER A 17 13.69 15.44 17.76
CA SER A 17 14.20 15.30 16.40
C SER A 17 13.76 13.98 15.75
N HIS A 18 12.46 13.73 15.71
CA HIS A 18 11.88 12.62 14.94
C HIS A 18 11.22 13.15 13.67
N PRO A 19 11.74 12.83 12.47
CA PRO A 19 11.08 13.25 11.23
C PRO A 19 9.71 12.54 11.12
N PRO A 20 8.63 13.28 10.79
CA PRO A 20 7.33 12.65 10.60
C PRO A 20 7.40 11.69 9.42
N ILE A 21 6.76 10.54 9.56
CA ILE A 21 6.60 9.55 8.50
C ILE A 21 5.15 9.21 8.30
N LEU A 22 4.80 8.96 7.05
CA LEU A 22 3.50 8.44 6.65
C LEU A 22 3.71 7.15 5.87
N LEU A 23 2.90 6.14 6.17
CA LEU A 23 2.85 4.88 5.43
C LEU A 23 1.53 4.83 4.68
N VAL A 24 1.60 4.73 3.36
CA VAL A 24 0.43 4.54 2.50
C VAL A 24 0.57 3.21 1.80
N GLY A 25 -0.43 2.34 1.94
CA GLY A 25 -0.35 0.98 1.44
C GLY A 25 -1.70 0.28 1.42
N ASP A 26 -1.68 -0.94 0.92
CA ASP A 26 -2.83 -1.84 0.89
C ASP A 26 -2.57 -3.05 1.77
N GLY A 27 -3.29 -3.14 2.89
CA GLY A 27 -3.16 -4.23 3.84
C GLY A 27 -3.48 -5.61 3.25
N ARG A 28 -4.25 -5.69 2.15
CA ARG A 28 -4.57 -6.97 1.49
C ARG A 28 -3.39 -7.55 0.72
N SER A 29 -2.63 -6.69 0.05
CA SER A 29 -1.45 -7.08 -0.74
C SER A 29 -0.14 -7.00 0.06
N GLY A 30 -0.16 -6.38 1.25
CA GLY A 30 1.04 -6.12 2.03
C GLY A 30 1.96 -5.07 1.40
N GLN A 31 1.50 -4.35 0.37
CA GLN A 31 2.26 -3.33 -0.31
C GLN A 31 2.20 -2.03 0.49
N TRP A 32 3.36 -1.51 0.89
CA TRP A 32 3.48 -0.26 1.64
C TRP A 32 4.51 0.65 0.99
N THR A 33 4.21 1.95 0.99
CA THR A 33 5.11 3.00 0.53
C THR A 33 5.32 3.99 1.67
N ARG A 34 6.58 4.30 1.95
CA ARG A 34 6.98 5.25 2.99
C ARG A 34 7.16 6.64 2.40
N TYR A 35 6.58 7.63 3.07
CA TYR A 35 6.72 9.04 2.81
C TYR A 35 7.34 9.73 4.03
N TYR A 36 8.11 10.78 3.78
CA TYR A 36 8.85 11.51 4.81
C TYR A 36 8.42 12.97 4.84
N GLY A 37 8.46 13.58 6.03
CA GLY A 37 8.23 15.00 6.18
C GLY A 37 6.79 15.41 5.86
N PHE A 38 6.64 16.62 5.32
CA PHE A 38 5.39 17.20 4.88
C PHE A 38 5.18 16.96 3.38
N THR A 39 5.03 15.69 3.00
CA THR A 39 4.70 15.33 1.62
C THR A 39 3.41 16.05 1.19
N ASP A 40 3.39 16.59 -0.03
CA ASP A 40 2.20 17.23 -0.61
C ASP A 40 0.98 16.29 -0.49
N PRO A 41 -0.13 16.74 0.12
CA PRO A 41 -1.34 15.92 0.24
C PRO A 41 -1.82 15.31 -1.09
N ALA A 42 -1.66 16.01 -2.21
CA ALA A 42 -2.06 15.51 -3.52
C ALA A 42 -1.29 14.24 -3.93
N VAL A 43 -0.02 14.12 -3.53
CA VAL A 43 0.80 12.92 -3.78
C VAL A 43 0.27 11.74 -2.98
N LEU A 44 -0.15 11.97 -1.74
CA LEU A 44 -0.72 10.92 -0.90
C LEU A 44 -2.07 10.44 -1.45
N VAL A 45 -2.93 11.38 -1.86
CA VAL A 45 -4.23 11.07 -2.49
C VAL A 45 -4.02 10.23 -3.75
N GLY A 46 -3.16 10.67 -4.67
CA GLY A 46 -2.89 9.91 -5.90
C GLY A 46 -2.35 8.51 -5.64
N ARG A 47 -1.56 8.32 -4.57
CA ARG A 47 -1.10 6.96 -4.19
C ARG A 47 -2.24 6.09 -3.69
N VAL A 48 -3.16 6.63 -2.89
CA VAL A 48 -4.35 5.91 -2.40
C VAL A 48 -5.26 5.51 -3.57
N GLU A 49 -5.49 6.42 -4.51
CA GLU A 49 -6.29 6.17 -5.71
C GLU A 49 -5.69 5.04 -6.56
N ALA A 50 -4.38 5.11 -6.85
CA ALA A 50 -3.69 4.05 -7.59
C ALA A 50 -3.78 2.67 -6.90
N LEU A 51 -3.69 2.62 -5.57
CA LEU A 51 -3.88 1.38 -4.81
C LEU A 51 -5.33 0.86 -4.88
N ALA A 52 -6.31 1.78 -4.87
CA ALA A 52 -7.72 1.43 -5.00
C ALA A 52 -8.05 0.85 -6.38
N GLU A 53 -7.54 1.47 -7.45
CA GLU A 53 -7.69 0.98 -8.83
C GLU A 53 -7.06 -0.41 -8.99
N ALA A 54 -5.82 -0.59 -8.52
CA ALA A 54 -5.14 -1.89 -8.58
C ALA A 54 -5.97 -3.00 -7.89
N ARG A 55 -6.61 -2.68 -6.76
CA ARG A 55 -7.49 -3.61 -6.05
C ARG A 55 -8.74 -3.98 -6.87
N GLN A 56 -9.36 -3.01 -7.54
CA GLN A 56 -10.53 -3.27 -8.39
C GLN A 56 -10.15 -4.18 -9.55
N HIS A 57 -9.02 -3.94 -10.20
CA HIS A 57 -8.55 -4.75 -11.33
C HIS A 57 -8.22 -6.20 -10.89
N ALA A 58 -7.57 -6.37 -9.74
CA ALA A 58 -7.32 -7.70 -9.17
C ALA A 58 -8.61 -8.45 -8.81
N GLY A 59 -9.64 -7.74 -8.35
CA GLY A 59 -10.97 -8.30 -8.06
C GLY A 59 -11.65 -8.84 -9.31
N HIS A 60 -11.68 -8.07 -10.41
CA HIS A 60 -12.30 -8.49 -11.67
C HIS A 60 -11.56 -9.65 -12.35
N GLY A 61 -10.23 -9.70 -12.26
CA GLY A 61 -9.43 -10.80 -12.83
C GLY A 61 -9.66 -12.17 -12.15
N HIS A 62 -10.14 -12.19 -10.90
CA HIS A 62 -10.47 -13.43 -10.21
C HIS A 62 -11.81 -14.03 -10.68
N ILE A 63 -12.76 -13.19 -11.10
CA ILE A 63 -14.09 -13.63 -11.57
C ILE A 63 -14.00 -14.18 -13.00
N ALA A 64 -13.25 -13.52 -13.88
CA ALA A 64 -13.11 -13.92 -15.29
C ALA A 64 -12.44 -15.29 -15.52
N ARG A 65 -11.70 -15.84 -14.54
CA ARG A 65 -11.06 -17.16 -14.67
C ARG A 65 -12.02 -18.33 -14.44
N ARG A 66 -13.16 -18.12 -13.79
CA ARG A 66 -14.05 -19.19 -13.36
C ARG A 66 -15.01 -19.66 -14.46
N ASP A 67 -15.19 -18.86 -15.51
CA ASP A 67 -16.17 -19.11 -16.57
C ASP A 67 -15.57 -19.69 -17.87
N ALA A 68 -14.25 -19.90 -17.92
CA ALA A 68 -13.57 -20.51 -19.07
C ALA A 68 -13.32 -22.00 -18.84
N ALA A 69 -14.39 -22.81 -18.72
CA ALA A 69 -14.29 -24.24 -18.94
C ALA A 69 -14.47 -24.50 -20.45
N PRO A 70 -13.52 -25.15 -21.14
CA PRO A 70 -13.71 -25.48 -22.54
C PRO A 70 -14.81 -26.54 -22.67
N GLU A 71 -15.91 -26.10 -23.27
CA GLU A 71 -16.99 -26.95 -23.77
C GLU A 71 -16.42 -27.98 -24.77
N GLY A 72 -16.91 -29.21 -24.65
CA GLY A 72 -16.24 -30.41 -25.15
C GLY A 72 -16.15 -30.54 -26.65
N ARG A 73 -15.46 -31.60 -27.08
CA ARG A 73 -15.63 -32.20 -28.41
C ARG A 73 -15.39 -33.72 -28.35
N PRO A 74 -16.00 -34.46 -29.29
CA PRO A 74 -16.57 -35.80 -29.11
C PRO A 74 -15.56 -36.95 -28.98
#